data_AF-A0A183IS99-F1
#
_entry.id   AF-A0A183IS99-F1
#
_cell.length_a   1.000
_cell.length_b   1.000
_cell.length_c   1.000
_cell.angle_alpha   90.00
_cell.angle_beta   90.00
_cell.angle_gamma   90.00
#
_symmetry.space_group_name_H-M   'P 1'
#
loop_
_entity.id
_entity.type
_entity.pdbx_description
1 polymer ?
#
loop_
_entity_poly.entity_id
_entity_poly.type
_entity_poly.pdbx_seq_one_letter_code
_entity_poly.pdbx_strand_id
1 'polypeptide(L)'
;MCVYIFFSEAILSLTRDADVATLIQVLRVLSTAVESNRWNEFWDEAFFGRDCFADVVFMVLNSTNADLILSAAQFIDMLMDHSMRLKIALAERRLPLDPLFDAVRTTADDGNTLTCTVLIRAVYSLTTFEEGVQTLLQAADNVISALDHALSTIYKADCRVDAETLKVFLLILRIVKILACNASTLNTGGEICRKISEHISRSKETKNHELFHRIHAELNELMELVT
;
A
#
# COMPACT_ATOMS: atom_id res chain seq x y z
N MET A 1 4.78 -25.28 23.11
CA MET A 1 5.71 -24.60 22.18
C MET A 1 5.64 -25.22 20.78
N CYS A 2 5.97 -26.50 20.58
CA CYS A 2 5.93 -27.13 19.23
C CYS A 2 4.57 -27.04 18.52
N VAL A 3 3.44 -27.18 19.23
CA VAL A 3 2.09 -27.20 18.61
C VAL A 3 1.76 -25.88 17.90
N TYR A 4 2.21 -24.73 18.41
CA TYR A 4 1.91 -23.43 17.81
C TYR A 4 2.69 -23.20 16.51
N ILE A 5 3.94 -23.65 16.45
CA ILE A 5 4.78 -23.58 15.24
C ILE A 5 4.20 -24.48 14.14
N PHE A 6 3.84 -25.73 14.49
CA PHE A 6 3.20 -26.63 13.51
C PHE A 6 1.87 -26.08 13.00
N PHE A 7 1.10 -25.40 13.84
CA PHE A 7 -0.18 -24.81 13.44
C PHE A 7 0.00 -23.60 12.51
N SER A 8 0.90 -22.67 12.83
CA SER A 8 1.18 -21.53 11.96
C SER A 8 1.77 -21.96 10.62
N GLU A 9 2.70 -22.92 10.63
CA GLU A 9 3.25 -23.49 9.41
C GLU A 9 2.20 -24.21 8.54
N ALA A 10 1.29 -24.98 9.17
CA ALA A 10 0.25 -25.67 8.43
C ALA A 10 -0.72 -24.69 7.75
N ILE A 11 -1.16 -23.64 8.46
CA ILE A 11 -2.02 -22.61 7.86
C ILE A 11 -1.30 -21.87 6.74
N LEU A 12 -0.05 -21.46 6.96
CA LEU A 12 0.73 -20.74 5.96
C LEU A 12 1.06 -21.62 4.75
N SER A 13 1.17 -22.95 4.90
CA SER A 13 1.37 -23.83 3.74
C SER A 13 0.21 -23.79 2.74
N LEU A 14 -0.98 -23.38 3.18
CA LEU A 14 -2.15 -23.25 2.31
C LEU A 14 -2.09 -22.02 1.40
N THR A 15 -1.11 -21.11 1.55
CA THR A 15 -1.00 -19.91 0.69
C THR A 15 -0.49 -20.19 -0.72
N ARG A 16 0.02 -21.40 -1.02
CA ARG A 16 0.66 -21.69 -2.33
C ARG A 16 -0.20 -22.51 -3.29
N ASP A 17 -0.92 -23.50 -2.78
CA ASP A 17 -1.52 -24.55 -3.62
C ASP A 17 -3.02 -24.79 -3.32
N ALA A 18 -3.69 -23.82 -2.68
CA ALA A 18 -5.10 -23.93 -2.36
C ALA A 18 -6.01 -23.28 -3.42
N ASP A 19 -7.26 -23.71 -3.49
CA ASP A 19 -8.27 -23.05 -4.31
C ASP A 19 -8.60 -21.64 -3.78
N VAL A 20 -9.17 -20.80 -4.64
CA VAL A 20 -9.48 -19.40 -4.34
C VAL A 20 -10.30 -19.23 -3.05
N ALA A 21 -11.30 -20.10 -2.81
CA ALA A 21 -12.14 -19.98 -1.64
C ALA A 21 -11.34 -20.29 -0.36
N THR A 22 -10.51 -21.32 -0.41
CA THR A 22 -9.60 -21.67 0.69
C THR A 22 -8.58 -20.55 0.94
N LEU A 23 -7.96 -19.99 -0.11
CA LEU A 23 -7.01 -18.86 0.03
C LEU A 23 -7.65 -17.65 0.73
N ILE A 24 -8.89 -17.29 0.37
CA ILE A 24 -9.61 -16.21 1.03
C ILE A 24 -9.83 -16.52 2.52
N GLN A 25 -10.21 -17.75 2.88
CA GLN A 25 -10.39 -18.11 4.29
C GLN A 25 -9.07 -18.10 5.06
N VAL A 26 -7.99 -18.57 4.45
CA VAL A 26 -6.63 -18.51 5.03
C VAL A 26 -6.27 -17.06 5.34
N LEU A 27 -6.40 -16.16 4.36
CA LEU A 27 -6.12 -14.73 4.55
C LEU A 27 -6.98 -14.13 5.66
N ARG A 28 -8.27 -14.46 5.76
CA ARG A 28 -9.14 -13.98 6.85
C ARG A 28 -8.70 -14.47 8.22
N VAL A 29 -8.29 -15.74 8.33
CA VAL A 29 -7.77 -16.31 9.59
C VAL A 29 -6.49 -15.60 9.99
N LEU A 30 -5.58 -15.37 9.04
CA LEU A 30 -4.34 -14.65 9.28
C LEU A 30 -4.60 -13.20 9.71
N SER A 31 -5.47 -12.48 9.00
CA SER A 31 -5.90 -11.12 9.38
C SER A 31 -6.50 -11.10 10.79
N THR A 32 -7.38 -12.05 11.12
CA THR A 32 -7.97 -12.15 12.46
C THR A 32 -6.89 -12.35 13.54
N ALA A 33 -5.85 -13.14 13.24
CA ALA A 33 -4.73 -13.34 14.15
C ALA A 33 -3.96 -12.03 14.40
N VAL A 34 -3.74 -11.21 13.36
CA VAL A 34 -3.13 -9.88 13.48
C VAL A 34 -4.02 -8.94 14.29
N GLU A 35 -5.27 -8.74 13.90
CA GLU A 35 -6.23 -7.82 14.56
C GLU A 35 -6.46 -8.17 16.04
N SER A 36 -6.46 -9.47 16.37
CA SER A 36 -6.67 -9.94 17.74
C SER A 36 -5.40 -9.89 18.61
N ASN A 37 -4.30 -9.30 18.13
CA ASN A 37 -2.98 -9.32 18.77
C ASN A 37 -2.50 -10.74 19.12
N ARG A 38 -2.85 -11.71 18.28
CA ARG A 38 -2.41 -13.11 18.39
C ARG A 38 -1.28 -13.46 17.43
N TRP A 39 -0.95 -12.55 16.50
CA TRP A 39 0.25 -12.61 15.70
C TRP A 39 1.47 -12.39 16.61
N ASN A 40 2.35 -13.39 16.66
CA ASN A 40 3.50 -13.43 17.54
C ASN A 40 4.74 -13.88 16.77
N GLU A 41 5.87 -14.02 17.46
CA GLU A 41 7.15 -14.38 16.85
C GLU A 41 7.10 -15.68 16.02
N PHE A 42 6.28 -16.66 16.40
CA PHE A 42 6.15 -17.92 15.65
C PHE A 42 5.45 -17.74 14.31
N TRP A 43 4.51 -16.79 14.23
CA TRP A 43 3.88 -16.42 12.97
C TRP A 43 4.86 -15.71 12.06
N ASP A 44 5.61 -14.74 12.60
CA ASP A 44 6.67 -14.06 11.84
C ASP A 44 7.70 -15.07 11.32
N GLU A 45 8.25 -15.93 12.17
CA GLU A 45 9.25 -16.93 11.77
C GLU A 45 8.75 -17.85 10.65
N ALA A 46 7.53 -18.38 10.79
CA ALA A 46 6.95 -19.24 9.77
C ALA A 46 6.64 -18.47 8.47
N PHE A 47 6.17 -17.22 8.58
CA PHE A 47 5.82 -16.36 7.46
C PHE A 47 7.05 -15.99 6.62
N PHE A 48 8.14 -15.56 7.27
CA PHE A 48 9.41 -15.26 6.59
C PHE A 48 10.12 -16.53 6.11
N GLY A 49 10.11 -17.60 6.89
CA GLY A 49 10.78 -18.86 6.52
C GLY A 49 10.18 -19.56 5.30
N ARG A 50 8.95 -19.17 4.90
CA ARG A 50 8.22 -19.73 3.75
C ARG A 50 7.93 -18.70 2.67
N ASP A 51 8.59 -17.55 2.66
CA ASP A 51 8.37 -16.46 1.69
C ASP A 51 6.88 -16.12 1.47
N CYS A 52 6.06 -16.24 2.51
CA CYS A 52 4.60 -16.08 2.39
C CYS A 52 4.20 -14.68 1.93
N PHE A 53 5.04 -13.67 2.22
CA PHE A 53 4.85 -12.32 1.68
C PHE A 53 4.83 -12.31 0.15
N ALA A 54 5.76 -13.03 -0.49
CA ALA A 54 5.82 -13.12 -1.94
C ALA A 54 4.60 -13.84 -2.51
N ASP A 55 4.13 -14.90 -1.85
CA ASP A 55 2.91 -15.62 -2.27
C ASP A 55 1.69 -14.72 -2.22
N VAL A 56 1.52 -13.93 -1.15
CA VAL A 56 0.38 -13.02 -0.99
C VAL A 56 0.45 -11.89 -2.03
N VAL A 57 1.62 -11.32 -2.29
CA VAL A 57 1.79 -10.32 -3.36
C VAL A 57 1.51 -10.93 -4.74
N PHE A 58 1.94 -12.17 -4.96
CA PHE A 58 1.64 -12.92 -6.19
C PHE A 58 0.13 -13.09 -6.40
N MET A 59 -0.64 -13.36 -5.34
CA MET A 59 -2.11 -13.42 -5.42
C MET A 59 -2.70 -12.10 -5.90
N VAL A 60 -2.21 -10.95 -5.42
CA VAL A 60 -2.68 -9.63 -5.87
C VAL A 60 -2.36 -9.40 -7.34
N LEU A 61 -1.17 -9.79 -7.79
CA LEU A 61 -0.70 -9.54 -9.16
C LEU A 61 -1.30 -10.48 -10.21
N ASN A 62 -1.65 -11.71 -9.84
CA ASN A 62 -1.95 -12.77 -10.82
C ASN A 62 -3.35 -13.38 -10.69
N SER A 63 -4.10 -13.05 -9.65
CA SER A 63 -5.48 -13.51 -9.51
C SER A 63 -6.41 -12.72 -10.42
N THR A 64 -7.41 -13.38 -11.00
CA THR A 64 -8.54 -12.72 -11.66
C THR A 64 -9.77 -12.60 -10.75
N ASN A 65 -9.69 -13.11 -9.52
CA ASN A 65 -10.76 -13.06 -8.54
C ASN A 65 -10.61 -11.80 -7.66
N ALA A 66 -11.55 -10.88 -7.79
CA ALA A 66 -11.53 -9.58 -7.08
C ALA A 66 -11.56 -9.71 -5.56
N ASP A 67 -12.29 -10.70 -5.01
CA ASP A 67 -12.37 -10.91 -3.56
C ASP A 67 -11.04 -11.39 -2.98
N LEU A 68 -10.33 -12.27 -3.71
CA LEU A 68 -9.00 -12.73 -3.34
C LEU A 68 -7.99 -11.59 -3.42
N ILE A 69 -8.01 -10.81 -4.50
CA ILE A 69 -7.13 -9.64 -4.68
C ILE A 69 -7.30 -8.66 -3.50
N LEU A 70 -8.55 -8.30 -3.18
CA LEU A 70 -8.84 -7.40 -2.07
C LEU A 70 -8.43 -7.99 -0.72
N SER A 71 -8.75 -9.26 -0.47
CA SER A 71 -8.39 -9.93 0.80
C SER A 71 -6.87 -9.98 1.00
N ALA A 72 -6.10 -10.25 -0.08
CA ALA A 72 -4.65 -10.28 -0.05
C ALA A 72 -4.07 -8.88 0.20
N ALA A 73 -4.59 -7.86 -0.49
CA ALA A 73 -4.18 -6.47 -0.27
C ALA A 73 -4.45 -5.99 1.16
N GLN A 74 -5.63 -6.29 1.71
CA GLN A 74 -5.98 -5.96 3.09
C GLN A 74 -5.08 -6.66 4.11
N PHE A 75 -4.74 -7.92 3.86
CA PHE A 75 -3.80 -8.64 4.72
C PHE A 75 -2.39 -8.05 4.67
N ILE A 76 -1.89 -7.69 3.48
CA ILE A 76 -0.60 -6.99 3.32
C ILE A 76 -0.60 -5.69 4.14
N ASP A 77 -1.61 -4.85 3.94
CA ASP A 77 -1.72 -3.57 4.64
C ASP A 77 -1.74 -3.71 6.16
N MET A 78 -2.53 -4.67 6.65
CA MET A 78 -2.61 -4.98 8.08
C MET A 78 -1.28 -5.46 8.65
N LEU A 79 -0.57 -6.34 7.93
CA LEU A 79 0.77 -6.78 8.32
C LEU A 79 1.77 -5.61 8.32
N MET A 80 1.69 -4.70 7.36
CA MET A 80 2.57 -3.53 7.30
C MET A 80 2.33 -2.56 8.47
N ASP A 81 1.10 -2.47 8.95
CA ASP A 81 0.75 -1.67 10.12
C ASP A 81 1.30 -2.30 11.42
N HIS A 82 1.13 -3.62 11.58
CA HIS A 82 1.39 -4.31 12.86
C HIS A 82 2.80 -4.93 12.98
N SER A 83 3.36 -5.47 11.88
CA SER A 83 4.64 -6.19 11.91
C SER A 83 5.81 -5.26 11.60
N MET A 84 6.47 -4.76 12.66
CA MET A 84 7.73 -4.03 12.50
C MET A 84 8.82 -4.90 11.86
N ARG A 85 8.81 -6.21 12.12
CA ARG A 85 9.76 -7.14 11.52
C ARG A 85 9.61 -7.22 10.00
N LEU A 86 8.38 -7.20 9.47
CA LEU A 86 8.13 -7.12 8.03
C LEU A 86 8.65 -5.81 7.44
N LYS A 87 8.33 -4.68 8.08
CA LYS A 87 8.82 -3.36 7.66
C LYS A 87 10.34 -3.30 7.61
N ILE A 88 11.03 -3.81 8.63
CA ILE A 88 12.49 -3.91 8.66
C ILE A 88 13.00 -4.85 7.55
N ALA A 89 12.37 -6.01 7.34
CA ALA A 89 12.79 -6.95 6.30
C ALA A 89 12.68 -6.35 4.89
N LEU A 90 11.64 -5.55 4.63
CA LEU A 90 11.49 -4.78 3.39
C LEU A 90 12.53 -3.66 3.29
N ALA A 91 12.77 -2.92 4.38
CA ALA A 91 13.74 -1.83 4.41
C ALA A 91 15.19 -2.31 4.19
N GLU A 92 15.54 -3.43 4.81
CA GLU A 92 16.84 -4.08 4.63
C GLU A 92 16.93 -4.88 3.31
N ARG A 93 15.90 -4.80 2.45
CA ARG A 93 15.83 -5.49 1.15
C ARG A 93 15.99 -7.00 1.24
N ARG A 94 15.65 -7.59 2.39
CA ARG A 94 15.54 -9.05 2.55
C ARG A 94 14.31 -9.60 1.83
N LEU A 95 13.33 -8.73 1.58
CA LEU A 95 12.16 -9.00 0.74
C LEU A 95 12.10 -7.96 -0.40
N PRO A 96 11.65 -8.35 -1.61
CA PRO A 96 11.56 -7.43 -2.73
C PRO A 96 10.40 -6.45 -2.53
N LEU A 97 10.69 -5.15 -2.67
CA LEU A 97 9.69 -4.09 -2.56
C LEU A 97 8.98 -3.80 -3.89
N ASP A 98 9.65 -3.99 -5.02
CA ASP A 98 9.12 -3.69 -6.36
C ASP A 98 7.78 -4.39 -6.67
N PRO A 99 7.56 -5.66 -6.30
CA PRO A 99 6.26 -6.32 -6.50
C PRO A 99 5.08 -5.59 -5.83
N LEU A 100 5.31 -4.86 -4.74
CA LEU A 100 4.27 -4.06 -4.10
C LEU A 100 3.90 -2.83 -4.95
N PHE A 101 4.88 -2.21 -5.61
CA PHE A 101 4.62 -1.10 -6.54
C PHE A 101 3.92 -1.58 -7.81
N ASP A 102 4.28 -2.76 -8.32
CA ASP A 102 3.59 -3.38 -9.44
C ASP A 102 2.15 -3.74 -9.10
N ALA A 103 1.89 -4.16 -7.87
CA ALA A 103 0.53 -4.43 -7.38
C ALA A 103 -0.32 -3.14 -7.35
N VAL A 104 0.27 -2.01 -6.95
CA VAL A 104 -0.40 -0.70 -7.03
C VAL A 104 -0.75 -0.35 -8.48
N ARG A 105 0.18 -0.51 -9.43
CA ARG A 105 -0.08 -0.21 -10.85
C ARG A 105 -1.17 -1.11 -11.43
N THR A 106 -1.06 -2.41 -11.20
CA THR A 106 -1.99 -3.42 -11.73
C THR A 106 -3.41 -3.17 -11.23
N THR A 107 -3.57 -2.96 -9.92
CA THR A 107 -4.90 -2.71 -9.34
C THR A 107 -5.51 -1.38 -9.77
N ALA A 108 -4.68 -0.39 -10.08
CA ALA A 108 -5.14 0.84 -10.71
C ALA A 108 -5.61 0.61 -12.15
N ASP A 109 -4.87 -0.16 -12.95
CA ASP A 109 -5.24 -0.51 -14.33
C ASP A 109 -6.56 -1.29 -14.43
N ASP A 110 -6.82 -2.14 -13.43
CA ASP A 110 -8.08 -2.88 -13.30
C ASP A 110 -9.27 -2.01 -12.83
N GLY A 111 -9.02 -0.74 -12.50
CA GLY A 111 -10.03 0.20 -11.99
C GLY A 111 -10.49 -0.10 -10.56
N ASN A 112 -9.74 -0.88 -9.78
CA ASN A 112 -10.09 -1.23 -8.41
C ASN A 112 -9.53 -0.21 -7.40
N THR A 113 -10.17 0.96 -7.33
CA THR A 113 -9.74 2.08 -6.46
C THR A 113 -9.59 1.70 -5.00
N LEU A 114 -10.48 0.84 -4.46
CA LEU A 114 -10.40 0.41 -3.06
C LEU A 114 -9.12 -0.40 -2.79
N THR A 115 -8.85 -1.43 -3.59
CA THR A 115 -7.64 -2.25 -3.45
C THR A 115 -6.39 -1.40 -3.66
N CYS A 116 -6.39 -0.53 -4.67
CA CYS A 116 -5.28 0.40 -4.90
C CYS A 116 -5.03 1.30 -3.69
N THR A 117 -6.09 1.85 -3.07
CA THR A 117 -5.99 2.65 -1.82
C THR A 117 -5.32 1.86 -0.70
N VAL A 118 -5.74 0.60 -0.51
CA VAL A 118 -5.21 -0.28 0.53
C VAL A 118 -3.72 -0.55 0.31
N LEU A 119 -3.29 -0.81 -0.92
CA LEU A 119 -1.88 -1.04 -1.24
C LEU A 119 -1.03 0.23 -1.11
N ILE A 120 -1.56 1.40 -1.50
CA ILE A 120 -0.88 2.68 -1.27
C ILE A 120 -0.71 2.95 0.23
N ARG A 121 -1.70 2.60 1.07
CA ARG A 121 -1.57 2.69 2.52
C ARG A 121 -0.50 1.74 3.07
N ALA A 122 -0.40 0.52 2.54
CA ALA A 122 0.68 -0.41 2.89
C ALA A 122 2.06 0.17 2.57
N VAL A 123 2.22 0.84 1.43
CA VAL A 123 3.45 1.58 1.08
C VAL A 123 3.68 2.75 2.03
N TYR A 124 2.64 3.53 2.36
CA TYR A 124 2.73 4.63 3.32
C TYR A 124 3.21 4.16 4.70
N SER A 125 2.90 2.94 5.13
CA SER A 125 3.41 2.40 6.41
C SER A 125 4.95 2.36 6.48
N LEU A 126 5.65 2.31 5.34
CA LEU A 126 7.12 2.42 5.30
C LEU A 126 7.64 3.82 5.63
N THR A 127 6.81 4.86 5.49
CA THR A 127 7.22 6.23 5.83
C THR A 127 7.15 6.53 7.34
N THR A 128 6.73 5.56 8.16
CA THR A 128 6.52 5.73 9.61
C THR A 128 7.78 5.55 10.44
N PHE A 129 8.90 5.19 9.81
CA PHE A 129 10.21 4.98 10.44
C PHE A 129 11.35 5.30 9.46
N GLU A 130 12.54 5.56 9.98
CA GLU A 130 13.66 6.14 9.21
C GLU A 130 14.18 5.23 8.10
N GLU A 131 14.47 3.96 8.40
CA GLU A 131 15.01 3.00 7.44
C GLU A 131 14.03 2.72 6.29
N GLY A 132 12.72 2.74 6.59
CA GLY A 132 11.68 2.63 5.59
C GLY A 132 11.65 3.83 4.64
N VAL A 133 11.78 5.05 5.16
CA VAL A 133 11.93 6.26 4.34
C VAL A 133 13.17 6.17 3.45
N GLN A 134 14.32 5.77 4.00
CA GLN A 134 15.55 5.60 3.21
C GLN A 134 15.38 4.59 2.08
N THR A 135 14.66 3.49 2.34
CA THR A 135 14.39 2.48 1.31
C THR A 135 13.49 3.02 0.21
N LEU A 136 12.44 3.75 0.57
CA LEU A 136 11.57 4.42 -0.41
C LEU A 136 12.32 5.48 -1.22
N LEU A 137 13.27 6.20 -0.63
CA LEU A 137 14.13 7.15 -1.34
C LEU A 137 15.04 6.45 -2.35
N GLN A 138 15.60 5.29 -1.99
CA GLN A 138 16.41 4.51 -2.91
C GLN A 138 15.59 3.91 -4.06
N ALA A 139 14.28 3.70 -3.85
CA ALA A 139 13.31 3.27 -4.85
C ALA A 139 12.43 4.43 -5.34
N ALA A 140 12.88 5.69 -5.20
CA ALA A 140 12.07 6.88 -5.43
C ALA A 140 11.43 6.89 -6.82
N ASP A 141 12.19 6.57 -7.86
CA ASP A 141 11.67 6.55 -9.23
C ASP A 141 10.54 5.52 -9.39
N ASN A 142 10.68 4.33 -8.79
CA ASN A 142 9.67 3.27 -8.86
C ASN A 142 8.41 3.64 -8.07
N VAL A 143 8.55 4.13 -6.84
CA VAL A 143 7.39 4.51 -6.01
C VAL A 143 6.66 5.69 -6.63
N ILE A 144 7.37 6.74 -7.05
CA ILE A 144 6.75 7.92 -7.68
C ILE A 144 6.07 7.55 -8.99
N SER A 145 6.70 6.71 -9.82
CA SER A 145 6.09 6.19 -11.05
C SER A 145 4.79 5.44 -10.76
N ALA A 146 4.77 4.56 -9.74
CA ALA A 146 3.57 3.82 -9.38
C ALA A 146 2.45 4.72 -8.85
N LEU A 147 2.77 5.70 -8.01
CA LEU A 147 1.79 6.66 -7.48
C LEU A 147 1.24 7.58 -8.58
N ASP A 148 2.09 8.06 -9.50
CA ASP A 148 1.65 8.89 -10.63
C ASP A 148 0.76 8.11 -11.61
N HIS A 149 1.09 6.83 -11.85
CA HIS A 149 0.27 5.93 -12.65
C HIS A 149 -1.10 5.71 -12.01
N ALA A 150 -1.13 5.32 -10.74
CA ALA A 150 -2.38 5.14 -9.99
C ALA A 150 -3.23 6.41 -10.01
N LEU A 151 -2.62 7.57 -9.76
CA LEU A 151 -3.30 8.86 -9.83
C LEU A 151 -3.88 9.11 -11.22
N SER A 152 -3.11 8.88 -12.29
CA SER A 152 -3.53 9.14 -13.66
C SER A 152 -4.65 8.20 -14.13
N THR A 153 -4.66 6.95 -13.68
CA THR A 153 -5.69 5.97 -14.03
C THR A 153 -6.98 6.20 -13.25
N ILE A 154 -6.89 6.44 -11.93
CA ILE A 154 -8.04 6.81 -11.09
C ILE A 154 -8.65 8.14 -11.59
N TYR A 155 -7.81 9.10 -12.01
CA TYR A 155 -8.24 10.37 -12.61
C TYR A 155 -9.06 10.19 -13.89
N LYS A 156 -8.73 9.21 -14.74
CA LYS A 156 -9.46 8.96 -16.00
C LYS A 156 -10.82 8.29 -15.78
N ALA A 157 -10.97 7.54 -14.68
CA ALA A 157 -12.15 6.73 -14.42
C ALA A 157 -13.34 7.54 -13.88
N ASP A 158 -13.11 8.65 -13.15
CA ASP A 158 -14.18 9.38 -12.46
C ASP A 158 -14.07 10.92 -12.58
N CYS A 159 -15.14 11.57 -13.06
CA CYS A 159 -15.30 13.03 -12.93
C CYS A 159 -15.84 13.45 -11.56
N ARG A 160 -16.17 12.48 -10.68
CA ARG A 160 -16.67 12.71 -9.32
C ARG A 160 -15.62 12.29 -8.31
N VAL A 161 -15.17 13.25 -7.51
CA VAL A 161 -14.25 12.97 -6.40
C VAL A 161 -15.07 12.49 -5.20
N ASP A 162 -15.08 11.18 -4.99
CA ASP A 162 -15.67 10.57 -3.80
C ASP A 162 -14.69 10.50 -2.62
N ALA A 163 -15.16 10.04 -1.46
CA ALA A 163 -14.36 10.00 -0.25
C ALA A 163 -13.15 9.05 -0.35
N GLU A 164 -13.25 7.96 -1.10
CA GLU A 164 -12.13 7.01 -1.28
C GLU A 164 -11.05 7.62 -2.17
N THR A 165 -11.43 8.30 -3.24
CA THR A 165 -10.51 9.04 -4.11
C THR A 165 -9.76 10.13 -3.33
N LEU A 166 -10.44 10.84 -2.42
CA LEU A 166 -9.77 11.82 -1.54
C LEU A 166 -8.75 11.16 -0.61
N LYS A 167 -9.03 9.96 -0.08
CA LYS A 167 -8.07 9.22 0.75
C LYS A 167 -6.83 8.83 -0.03
N VAL A 168 -6.99 8.38 -1.29
CA VAL A 168 -5.86 8.08 -2.19
C VAL A 168 -4.99 9.32 -2.37
N PHE A 169 -5.58 10.47 -2.71
CA PHE A 169 -4.81 11.70 -2.90
C PHE A 169 -4.05 12.11 -1.65
N LEU A 170 -4.69 12.02 -0.48
CA LEU A 170 -4.05 12.35 0.78
C LEU A 170 -2.85 11.43 1.07
N LEU A 171 -2.98 10.12 0.84
CA LEU A 171 -1.90 9.17 1.03
C LEU A 171 -0.74 9.44 0.06
N ILE A 172 -1.04 9.64 -1.22
CA ILE A 172 -0.03 9.97 -2.24
C ILE A 172 0.73 11.23 -1.85
N LEU A 173 0.03 12.31 -1.50
CA LEU A 173 0.67 13.57 -1.11
C LEU A 173 1.57 13.41 0.10
N ARG A 174 1.15 12.65 1.10
CA ARG A 174 1.96 12.41 2.30
C ARG A 174 3.23 11.63 1.99
N ILE A 175 3.14 10.59 1.16
CA ILE A 175 4.33 9.84 0.71
C ILE A 175 5.26 10.80 -0.02
N VAL A 176 4.76 11.52 -1.04
CA VAL A 176 5.58 12.44 -1.85
C VAL A 176 6.21 13.53 -0.99
N LYS A 177 5.48 14.08 -0.03
CA LYS A 177 6.00 15.10 0.90
C LYS A 177 7.13 14.56 1.76
N ILE A 178 6.97 13.38 2.34
CA ILE A 178 8.04 12.76 3.14
C ILE A 178 9.27 12.53 2.28
N LEU A 179 9.10 12.03 1.05
CA LEU A 179 10.23 11.82 0.15
C LEU A 179 10.88 13.16 -0.26
N ALA A 180 10.12 14.20 -0.59
CA ALA A 180 10.64 15.52 -0.96
C ALA A 180 11.39 16.19 0.19
N CYS A 181 10.89 16.10 1.44
CA CYS A 181 11.59 16.61 2.61
C CYS A 181 12.96 15.95 2.82
N ASN A 182 13.12 14.70 2.39
CA ASN A 182 14.35 13.92 2.61
C ASN A 182 15.23 13.80 1.35
N ALA A 183 14.76 14.25 0.18
CA ALA A 183 15.51 14.33 -1.05
C ALA A 183 15.16 15.60 -1.83
N SER A 184 16.10 16.52 -1.88
CA SER A 184 16.01 17.84 -2.54
C SER A 184 15.89 17.79 -4.07
N THR A 185 15.85 16.60 -4.68
CA THR A 185 15.92 16.40 -6.14
C THR A 185 14.65 15.80 -6.76
N LEU A 186 13.57 15.62 -5.99
CA LEU A 186 12.31 15.04 -6.48
C LEU A 186 11.47 16.06 -7.29
N ASN A 187 11.97 16.44 -8.48
CA ASN A 187 11.25 17.30 -9.43
C ASN A 187 9.85 16.75 -9.79
N THR A 188 9.67 15.42 -9.73
CA THR A 188 8.42 14.73 -10.05
C THR A 188 7.30 14.98 -9.01
N GLY A 189 7.65 15.39 -7.78
CA GLY A 189 6.66 15.73 -6.75
C GLY A 189 5.76 16.89 -7.16
N GLY A 190 6.32 17.90 -7.85
CA GLY A 190 5.56 19.05 -8.36
C GLY A 190 4.50 18.67 -9.40
N GLU A 191 4.79 17.69 -10.26
CA GLU A 191 3.84 17.22 -11.28
C GLU A 191 2.66 16.46 -10.65
N ILE A 192 2.92 15.63 -9.64
CA ILE A 192 1.86 14.96 -8.85
C ILE A 192 0.98 16.01 -8.15
N CYS A 193 1.59 17.01 -7.50
CA CYS A 193 0.85 18.11 -6.85
C CYS A 193 -0.05 18.85 -7.84
N ARG A 194 0.47 19.19 -9.03
CA ARG A 194 -0.27 19.86 -10.09
C ARG A 194 -1.49 19.05 -10.52
N LYS A 195 -1.31 17.74 -10.80
CA LYS A 195 -2.41 16.84 -11.20
C LYS A 195 -3.51 16.76 -10.13
N ILE A 196 -3.13 16.60 -8.85
CA ILE A 196 -4.10 16.55 -7.74
C ILE A 196 -4.85 17.90 -7.60
N SER A 197 -4.14 19.03 -7.66
CA SER A 197 -4.74 20.37 -7.59
C SER A 197 -5.74 20.64 -8.73
N GLU A 198 -5.39 20.25 -9.96
CA GLU A 198 -6.28 20.36 -11.12
C GLU A 198 -7.56 19.52 -10.96
N HIS A 199 -7.46 18.35 -10.34
CA HIS A 199 -8.62 17.48 -10.15
C HIS A 199 -9.55 18.00 -9.04
N ILE A 200 -8.97 18.44 -7.93
CA ILE A 200 -9.70 19.00 -6.79
C ILE A 200 -10.44 20.29 -7.16
N SER A 201 -9.82 21.15 -7.98
CA SER A 201 -10.45 22.39 -8.44
C SER A 201 -11.63 22.19 -9.39
N ARG A 202 -11.67 21.08 -10.13
CA ARG A 202 -12.77 20.72 -11.05
C ARG A 202 -13.97 20.11 -10.33
N SER A 203 -13.77 19.46 -9.19
CA SER A 203 -14.85 18.87 -8.42
C SER A 203 -15.62 19.92 -7.63
N LYS A 204 -16.89 20.14 -7.99
CA LYS A 204 -17.78 21.10 -7.34
C LYS A 204 -18.39 20.57 -6.03
N GLU A 205 -18.46 19.24 -5.86
CA GLU A 205 -19.12 18.54 -4.74
C GLU A 205 -18.20 18.33 -3.52
N THR A 206 -16.89 18.56 -3.64
CA THR A 206 -15.89 18.23 -2.61
C THR A 206 -15.63 19.30 -1.56
N LYS A 207 -16.11 20.53 -1.75
CA LYS A 207 -15.72 21.68 -0.91
C LYS A 207 -16.21 21.63 0.54
N ASN A 208 -17.16 20.75 0.86
CA ASN A 208 -17.69 20.57 2.22
C ASN A 208 -17.12 19.33 2.94
N HIS A 209 -16.21 18.60 2.31
CA HIS A 209 -15.63 17.39 2.90
C HIS A 209 -14.37 17.74 3.71
N GLU A 210 -14.25 17.29 4.95
CA GLU A 210 -13.08 17.58 5.80
C GLU A 210 -11.74 17.20 5.13
N LEU A 211 -11.73 16.05 4.42
CA LEU A 211 -10.57 15.59 3.65
C LEU A 211 -10.12 16.59 2.57
N PHE A 212 -11.02 17.36 1.97
CA PHE A 212 -10.66 18.37 0.96
C PHE A 212 -9.77 19.46 1.56
N HIS A 213 -10.10 19.96 2.74
CA HIS A 213 -9.28 20.95 3.44
C HIS A 213 -7.92 20.39 3.83
N ARG A 214 -7.88 19.13 4.30
CA ARG A 214 -6.62 18.46 4.64
C ARG A 214 -5.72 18.29 3.40
N ILE A 215 -6.29 17.91 2.26
CA ILE A 215 -5.53 17.80 1.01
C ILE A 215 -5.01 19.15 0.55
N HIS A 216 -5.81 20.21 0.64
CA HIS A 216 -5.35 21.57 0.31
C HIS A 216 -4.19 22.04 1.20
N ALA A 217 -4.23 21.75 2.50
CA ALA A 217 -3.13 22.05 3.41
C ALA A 217 -1.85 21.31 3.00
N GLU A 218 -1.94 19.99 2.77
CA GLU A 218 -0.80 19.17 2.35
C GLU A 218 -0.24 19.60 0.98
N LEU A 219 -1.11 19.97 0.03
CA LEU A 219 -0.70 20.50 -1.28
C LEU A 219 0.07 21.81 -1.15
N ASN A 220 -0.41 22.76 -0.33
CA ASN A 220 0.26 24.04 -0.16
C ASN A 220 1.64 23.87 0.46
N GLU A 221 1.72 23.09 1.54
CA GLU A 221 3.00 22.79 2.21
C GLU A 221 3.97 22.08 1.27
N LEU A 222 3.49 21.13 0.46
CA LEU A 222 4.33 20.43 -0.50
C LEU A 222 4.78 21.35 -1.63
N MET A 223 3.91 22.19 -2.18
CA MET A 223 4.27 23.16 -3.22
C MET A 223 5.36 24.12 -2.76
N GLU A 224 5.37 24.54 -1.49
CA GLU A 224 6.45 25.35 -0.91
C GLU A 224 7.80 24.60 -0.82
N LEU A 225 7.77 23.27 -0.72
CA LEU A 225 8.96 22.42 -0.61
C LEU A 225 9.58 22.04 -1.97
N VAL A 226 8.79 21.99 -3.04
CA VAL A 226 9.25 21.63 -4.40
C VAL A 226 9.47 22.84 -5.33
N THR A 227 9.23 24.06 -4.88
CA THR A 227 9.61 25.32 -5.57
C THR A 227 10.99 25.82 -5.14
#